data_AF-A0A957BLU1-F1
#
_entry.id   AF-A0A957BLU1-F1
#
_cell.length_a   1.000
_cell.length_b   1.000
_cell.length_c   1.000
_cell.angle_alpha   90.00
_cell.angle_beta   90.00
_cell.angle_gamma   90.00
#
_symmetry.space_group_name_H-M   'P 1'
#
loop_
_entity.id
_entity.type
_entity.pdbx_description
1 polymer ?
#
loop_
_entity_poly.entity_id
_entity_poly.type
_entity_poly.pdbx_seq_one_letter_code
_entity_poly.pdbx_strand_id
1 'polypeptide(L)'
;MRNGWQTAVPAGKAAGAMSDLTYLFDTNALIDIYRGRQRIKPTFDQLIAGDIRGCISVITEAELWRGLRPGELDTHNALIDQFTVLPLNSDVARLAGSWMAQFDNAGLGWMDAFIAASAKLTNMPLLTRDNRLATLLNKEVVFVVYD
;
A
#
# COMPACT_ATOMS: atom_id res chain seq x y z
N MET A 1 18.27 41.88 5.13
CA MET A 1 18.90 40.95 6.09
C MET A 1 18.24 39.59 5.95
N ARG A 2 19.05 38.57 5.59
CA ARG A 2 18.88 37.10 5.67
C ARG A 2 17.70 36.47 4.89
N ASN A 3 17.93 36.00 3.66
CA ASN A 3 18.45 34.65 3.25
C ASN A 3 17.34 33.59 3.35
N GLY A 4 16.85 32.93 2.30
CA GLY A 4 17.53 32.44 1.11
C GLY A 4 17.67 30.93 1.20
N TRP A 5 16.64 30.19 0.77
CA TRP A 5 16.69 28.75 0.48
C TRP A 5 15.80 28.45 -0.74
N GLN A 6 16.32 28.79 -1.91
CA GLN A 6 16.03 28.02 -3.13
C GLN A 6 17.01 26.85 -3.12
N THR A 7 16.52 25.63 -2.92
CA THR A 7 17.29 24.43 -3.26
C THR A 7 16.86 23.99 -4.65
N ALA A 8 17.72 24.31 -5.61
CA ALA A 8 17.66 23.81 -6.97
C ALA A 8 17.65 22.27 -6.97
N VAL A 9 16.68 21.68 -7.66
CA VAL A 9 16.71 20.28 -8.07
C VAL A 9 17.65 20.19 -9.28
N PRO A 10 18.64 19.27 -9.33
CA PRO A 10 19.50 19.16 -10.49
C PRO A 10 18.72 18.59 -11.66
N ALA A 11 18.82 19.26 -12.81
CA ALA A 11 18.35 18.76 -14.09
C ALA A 11 19.17 17.51 -14.49
N GLY A 12 18.60 16.34 -14.26
CA GLY A 12 19.06 15.05 -14.76
C GLY A 12 18.19 14.62 -15.95
N LYS A 13 18.86 14.16 -17.01
CA LYS A 13 18.34 13.85 -18.35
C LYS A 13 17.01 13.08 -18.39
N ALA A 14 16.16 13.49 -19.32
CA ALA A 14 14.97 12.75 -19.76
C ALA A 14 15.37 11.34 -20.25
N ALA A 15 15.13 10.33 -19.42
CA ALA A 15 14.84 8.98 -19.86
C ALA A 15 13.31 8.89 -20.06
N GLY A 16 12.86 8.20 -21.11
CA GLY A 16 11.46 8.19 -21.53
C GLY A 16 10.48 7.93 -20.38
N ALA A 17 9.33 8.59 -20.42
CA ALA A 17 8.30 8.51 -19.39
C ALA A 17 7.74 7.07 -19.25
N MET A 18 8.41 6.26 -18.45
CA MET A 18 7.75 5.20 -17.69
C MET A 18 6.94 5.91 -16.62
N SER A 19 5.62 5.75 -16.65
CA SER A 19 4.79 6.13 -15.51
C SER A 19 5.35 5.43 -14.28
N ASP A 20 5.70 6.17 -13.23
CA ASP A 20 6.12 5.62 -11.95
C ASP A 20 4.96 4.82 -11.33
N LEU A 21 4.85 3.54 -11.68
CA LEU A 21 3.79 2.66 -11.19
C LEU A 21 3.94 2.52 -9.68
N THR A 22 2.96 3.03 -8.94
CA THR A 22 2.94 3.01 -7.47
C THR A 22 1.71 2.26 -7.00
N TYR A 23 1.90 1.24 -6.16
CA TYR A 23 0.80 0.44 -5.61
C TYR A 23 0.69 0.60 -4.10
N LEU A 24 -0.54 0.60 -3.59
CA LEU A 24 -0.79 0.35 -2.18
C LEU A 24 -0.83 -1.17 -1.97
N PHE A 25 0.08 -1.70 -1.19
CA PHE A 25 0.10 -3.12 -0.86
C PHE A 25 -0.82 -3.37 0.33
N ASP A 26 -1.76 -4.29 0.16
CA ASP A 26 -2.61 -4.82 1.22
C ASP A 26 -1.80 -5.72 2.17
N THR A 27 -2.31 -5.94 3.37
CA THR A 27 -1.64 -6.73 4.41
C THR A 27 -1.34 -8.16 3.96
N ASN A 28 -2.21 -8.77 3.17
CA ASN A 28 -1.95 -10.11 2.63
C ASN A 28 -0.71 -10.19 1.73
N ALA A 29 -0.40 -9.12 0.99
CA ALA A 29 0.79 -9.04 0.15
C ALA A 29 2.06 -9.02 0.99
N LEU A 30 2.08 -8.22 2.06
CA LEU A 30 3.22 -8.15 2.96
C LEU A 30 3.42 -9.48 3.70
N ILE A 31 2.33 -10.12 4.16
CA ILE A 31 2.39 -11.45 4.78
C ILE A 31 2.94 -12.50 3.81
N ASP A 32 2.55 -12.44 2.53
CA ASP A 32 3.05 -13.38 1.52
C ASP A 32 4.55 -13.14 1.23
N ILE A 33 5.01 -11.88 1.25
CA ILE A 33 6.44 -11.53 1.14
C ILE A 33 7.21 -12.09 2.35
N TYR A 34 6.75 -11.84 3.58
CA TYR A 34 7.35 -12.41 4.79
C TYR A 34 7.46 -13.93 4.75
N ARG A 35 6.45 -14.59 4.17
CA ARG A 35 6.39 -16.06 4.06
C ARG A 35 7.14 -16.61 2.84
N GLY A 36 7.81 -15.76 2.06
CA GLY A 36 8.54 -16.17 0.86
C GLY A 36 7.66 -16.86 -0.19
N ARG A 37 6.39 -16.46 -0.31
CA ARG A 37 5.46 -17.09 -1.25
C ARG A 37 5.86 -16.74 -2.67
N GLN A 38 6.02 -17.76 -3.52
CA GLN A 38 6.47 -17.57 -4.91
C GLN A 38 5.53 -16.68 -5.74
N ARG A 39 4.25 -16.65 -5.40
CA ARG A 39 3.26 -15.82 -6.10
C ARG A 39 3.49 -14.32 -6.08
N ILE A 40 3.97 -13.80 -4.95
CA ILE A 40 4.21 -12.35 -4.81
C ILE A 40 5.62 -11.98 -5.27
N LYS A 41 6.49 -12.98 -5.49
CA LYS A 41 7.89 -12.80 -5.84
C LYS A 41 8.08 -11.92 -7.08
N PRO A 42 7.35 -12.08 -8.21
CA PRO A 42 7.55 -11.22 -9.38
C PRO A 42 7.30 -9.74 -9.09
N THR A 43 6.24 -9.43 -8.32
CA THR A 43 5.91 -8.06 -7.92
C THR A 43 6.91 -7.51 -6.91
N PHE A 44 7.37 -8.35 -5.97
CA PHE A 44 8.39 -7.97 -5.01
C PHE A 44 9.75 -7.72 -5.68
N ASP A 45 10.14 -8.54 -6.65
CA ASP A 45 11.37 -8.34 -7.42
C ASP A 45 11.32 -6.99 -8.19
N GLN A 46 10.16 -6.63 -8.77
CA GLN A 46 9.97 -5.31 -9.40
C GLN A 46 10.08 -4.15 -8.42
N LEU A 47 9.55 -4.32 -7.19
CA LEU A 47 9.68 -3.32 -6.12
C LEU A 47 11.16 -3.10 -5.77
N ILE A 48 11.91 -4.18 -5.57
CA ILE A 48 13.34 -4.12 -5.21
C ILE A 48 14.19 -3.57 -6.37
N ALA A 49 13.83 -3.88 -7.62
CA ALA A 49 14.49 -3.34 -8.81
C ALA A 49 14.20 -1.84 -9.02
N GLY A 50 13.17 -1.28 -8.35
CA GLY A 50 12.72 0.09 -8.53
C GLY A 50 11.84 0.29 -9.76
N ASP A 51 11.37 -0.79 -10.39
CA ASP A 51 10.44 -0.76 -11.53
C ASP A 51 9.04 -0.30 -11.09
N ILE A 52 8.69 -0.59 -9.83
CA ILE A 52 7.48 -0.08 -9.17
C ILE A 52 7.84 0.53 -7.81
N ARG A 53 6.97 1.41 -7.30
CA ARG A 53 7.03 1.90 -5.91
C ARG A 53 5.94 1.26 -5.07
N GLY A 54 6.26 1.02 -3.80
CA GLY A 54 5.35 0.43 -2.82
C GLY A 54 4.94 1.43 -1.74
N CYS A 55 3.65 1.47 -1.46
CA CYS A 55 3.10 2.12 -0.26
C CYS A 55 2.37 1.08 0.59
N ILE A 56 2.25 1.34 1.90
CA ILE A 56 1.38 0.58 2.82
C ILE A 56 0.55 1.56 3.67
N SER A 57 -0.62 1.13 4.14
CA SER A 57 -1.36 1.90 5.15
C SER A 57 -0.71 1.69 6.53
N VAL A 58 -0.80 2.69 7.42
CA VAL A 58 -0.49 2.49 8.85
C VAL A 58 -1.29 1.34 9.49
N ILE A 59 -2.45 0.97 8.93
CA ILE A 59 -3.20 -0.23 9.35
C ILE A 59 -2.41 -1.50 9.04
N THR A 60 -1.90 -1.62 7.82
CA THR A 60 -1.04 -2.75 7.42
C THR A 60 0.21 -2.81 8.26
N GLU A 61 0.87 -1.67 8.52
CA GLU A 61 2.00 -1.61 9.45
C GLU A 61 1.63 -2.15 10.84
N ALA A 62 0.52 -1.69 11.42
CA ALA A 62 0.05 -2.17 12.73
C ALA A 62 -0.23 -3.69 12.75
N GLU A 63 -0.81 -4.24 11.68
CA GLU A 63 -1.05 -5.68 11.57
C GLU A 63 0.24 -6.50 11.51
N LEU A 64 1.28 -5.98 10.84
CA LEU A 64 2.59 -6.61 10.79
C LEU A 64 3.28 -6.56 12.15
N TRP A 65 3.22 -5.43 12.85
CA TRP A 65 3.73 -5.33 14.23
C TRP A 65 3.04 -6.29 15.18
N ARG A 66 1.72 -6.48 15.04
CA ARG A 66 0.96 -7.48 15.82
C ARG A 66 1.46 -8.92 15.57
N GLY A 67 1.91 -9.20 14.35
CA GLY A 67 2.40 -10.52 13.94
C GLY A 67 3.88 -10.78 14.25
N LEU A 68 4.63 -9.76 14.68
CA LEU A 68 6.07 -9.81 14.89
C LEU A 68 6.47 -10.82 15.98
N ARG A 69 7.43 -11.70 15.69
CA ARG A 69 7.96 -12.67 16.67
C ARG A 69 9.33 -12.25 17.20
N PRO A 70 9.74 -12.75 18.39
CA PRO A 70 11.09 -12.53 18.90
C PRO A 70 12.15 -12.95 17.89
N GLY A 71 13.12 -12.06 17.64
CA GLY A 71 14.21 -12.29 16.68
C GLY A 71 13.91 -11.88 15.23
N GLU A 72 12.70 -11.41 14.91
CA GLU A 72 12.33 -10.99 13.54
C GLU A 72 12.42 -9.47 13.31
N LEU A 73 12.83 -8.68 14.31
CA LEU A 73 12.78 -7.21 14.27
C LEU A 73 13.60 -6.60 13.12
N ASP A 74 14.82 -7.07 12.89
CA ASP A 74 15.70 -6.51 11.85
C ASP A 74 15.15 -6.81 10.44
N THR A 75 14.71 -8.05 10.22
CA THR A 75 14.03 -8.44 8.97
C THR A 75 12.75 -7.65 8.78
N HIS A 76 12.03 -7.36 9.86
CA HIS A 76 10.80 -6.60 9.81
C HIS A 76 11.05 -5.16 9.35
N ASN A 77 11.97 -4.46 10.00
CA ASN A 77 12.32 -3.09 9.63
C ASN A 77 12.88 -3.03 8.20
N ALA A 78 13.76 -3.97 7.82
CA ALA A 78 14.32 -4.03 6.47
C ALA A 78 13.23 -4.17 5.38
N LEU A 79 12.14 -4.88 5.66
CA LEU A 79 11.00 -4.96 4.75
C LEU A 79 10.19 -3.67 4.73
N ILE A 80 9.83 -3.13 5.90
CA ILE A 80 9.02 -1.90 6.00
C ILE A 80 9.72 -0.72 5.34
N ASP A 81 11.05 -0.63 5.46
CA ASP A 81 11.88 0.41 4.84
C ASP A 81 11.81 0.43 3.30
N GLN A 82 11.30 -0.63 2.66
CA GLN A 82 11.04 -0.66 1.22
C GLN A 82 9.75 0.08 0.81
N PHE A 83 8.92 0.49 1.77
CA PHE A 83 7.60 1.07 1.53
C PHE A 83 7.48 2.49 2.10
N THR A 84 6.68 3.31 1.43
CA THR A 84 6.17 4.55 2.05
C THR A 84 4.93 4.25 2.87
N VAL A 85 4.95 4.56 4.16
CA VAL A 85 3.79 4.39 5.05
C VAL A 85 2.84 5.57 4.94
N LEU A 86 1.56 5.30 4.62
CA LEU A 86 0.51 6.30 4.45
C LEU A 86 -0.31 6.45 5.75
N PRO A 87 -0.40 7.67 6.32
CA PRO A 87 -1.19 7.90 7.53
C PRO A 87 -2.69 7.87 7.23
N LEU A 88 -3.49 7.52 8.26
CA LEU A 88 -4.92 7.79 8.22
C LEU A 88 -5.19 9.26 8.53
N ASN A 89 -6.10 9.86 7.77
CA ASN A 89 -6.62 11.20 8.01
C ASN A 89 -8.15 11.19 8.01
N SER A 90 -8.77 12.35 8.23
CA SER A 90 -10.24 12.44 8.32
C SER A 90 -10.96 12.12 7.00
N ASP A 91 -10.33 12.33 5.84
CA ASP A 91 -10.93 11.96 4.54
C ASP A 91 -11.01 10.45 4.39
N VAL A 92 -9.91 9.74 4.70
CA VAL A 92 -9.88 8.27 4.73
C VAL A 92 -10.92 7.75 5.71
N ALA A 93 -11.02 8.34 6.90
CA ALA A 93 -11.99 7.92 7.91
C ALA A 93 -13.44 8.10 7.48
N ARG A 94 -13.79 9.24 6.85
CA ARG A 94 -15.13 9.49 6.33
C ARG A 94 -15.50 8.52 5.22
N LEU A 95 -14.59 8.29 4.28
CA LEU A 95 -14.84 7.37 3.17
C LEU A 95 -15.01 5.93 3.68
N ALA A 96 -14.08 5.45 4.51
CA ALA A 96 -14.17 4.12 5.11
C ALA A 96 -15.48 3.95 5.90
N GLY A 97 -15.86 4.93 6.73
CA GLY A 97 -17.14 4.90 7.46
C GLY A 97 -18.37 4.87 6.53
N SER A 98 -18.34 5.64 5.43
CA SER A 98 -19.43 5.61 4.45
C SER A 98 -19.56 4.25 3.75
N TRP A 99 -18.44 3.60 3.44
CA TRP A 99 -18.43 2.25 2.87
C TRP A 99 -18.86 1.20 3.89
N MET A 100 -18.51 1.32 5.15
CA MET A 100 -19.07 0.45 6.19
C MET A 100 -20.60 0.58 6.26
N ALA A 101 -21.14 1.80 6.24
CA ALA A 101 -22.59 1.98 6.22
C ALA A 101 -23.27 1.33 5.00
N GLN A 102 -22.56 1.22 3.88
CA GLN A 102 -23.09 0.67 2.62
C GLN A 102 -22.87 -0.84 2.45
N PHE A 103 -21.70 -1.35 2.88
CA PHE A 103 -21.19 -2.67 2.51
C PHE A 103 -20.90 -3.59 3.70
N ASP A 104 -21.12 -3.17 4.95
CA ASP A 104 -20.93 -4.01 6.14
C ASP A 104 -21.79 -5.29 6.07
N ASN A 105 -23.04 -5.18 5.63
CA ASN A 105 -23.92 -6.34 5.41
C ASN A 105 -23.45 -7.27 4.28
N ALA A 106 -22.59 -6.80 3.38
CA ALA A 106 -21.92 -7.62 2.36
C ALA A 106 -20.56 -8.17 2.84
N GLY A 107 -20.24 -7.94 4.12
CA GLY A 107 -19.08 -8.44 4.82
C GLY A 107 -17.83 -7.58 4.65
N LEU A 108 -17.93 -6.29 4.34
CA LEU A 108 -16.74 -5.41 4.37
C LEU A 108 -16.24 -5.28 5.81
N GLY A 109 -14.94 -5.47 6.05
CA GLY A 109 -14.32 -5.24 7.36
C GLY A 109 -13.75 -3.83 7.50
N TRP A 110 -13.65 -3.32 8.73
CA TRP A 110 -13.07 -1.99 8.99
C TRP A 110 -11.64 -1.82 8.45
N MET A 111 -10.78 -2.83 8.62
CA MET A 111 -9.39 -2.77 8.16
C MET A 111 -9.33 -2.67 6.64
N ASP A 112 -10.07 -3.53 5.93
CA ASP A 112 -10.21 -3.48 4.48
C ASP A 112 -10.77 -2.14 4.01
N ALA A 113 -11.79 -1.60 4.70
CA ALA A 113 -12.38 -0.30 4.37
C ALA A 113 -11.37 0.84 4.48
N PHE A 114 -10.54 0.88 5.54
CA PHE A 114 -9.51 1.91 5.69
C PHE A 114 -8.39 1.77 4.65
N ILE A 115 -7.93 0.55 4.37
CA ILE A 115 -6.88 0.31 3.38
C ILE A 115 -7.39 0.67 1.98
N ALA A 116 -8.56 0.19 1.60
CA ALA A 116 -9.18 0.50 0.31
C ALA A 116 -9.50 2.00 0.15
N ALA A 117 -9.93 2.68 1.22
CA ALA A 117 -10.20 4.11 1.18
C ALA A 117 -8.91 4.92 1.02
N SER A 118 -7.81 4.45 1.62
CA SER A 118 -6.48 5.03 1.42
C SER A 118 -6.08 4.93 -0.05
N ALA A 119 -6.19 3.75 -0.67
CA ALA A 119 -5.92 3.54 -2.10
C ALA A 119 -6.77 4.46 -3.00
N LYS A 120 -8.07 4.56 -2.71
CA LYS A 120 -9.00 5.42 -3.46
C LYS A 120 -8.57 6.88 -3.42
N LEU A 121 -8.26 7.41 -2.24
CA LEU A 121 -7.96 8.83 -2.05
C LEU A 121 -6.56 9.21 -2.53
N THR A 122 -5.61 8.27 -2.56
CA THR A 122 -4.29 8.49 -3.15
C THR A 122 -4.22 8.14 -4.64
N ASN A 123 -5.32 7.66 -5.23
CA ASN A 123 -5.42 7.22 -6.62
C ASN A 123 -4.37 6.14 -6.98
N MET A 124 -4.10 5.24 -6.03
CA MET A 124 -3.17 4.12 -6.20
C MET A 124 -3.96 2.82 -6.39
N PRO A 125 -3.58 1.95 -7.33
CA PRO A 125 -4.12 0.59 -7.37
C PRO A 125 -3.79 -0.16 -6.08
N LEU A 126 -4.77 -0.90 -5.55
CA LEU A 126 -4.63 -1.75 -4.37
C LEU A 126 -4.19 -3.15 -4.78
N LEU A 127 -2.95 -3.51 -4.45
CA LEU A 127 -2.40 -4.84 -4.67
C LEU A 127 -2.85 -5.78 -3.54
N THR A 128 -3.61 -6.83 -3.87
CA THR A 128 -4.21 -7.73 -2.88
C THR A 128 -4.33 -9.16 -3.40
N ARG A 129 -4.43 -10.13 -2.49
CA ARG A 129 -4.88 -11.51 -2.77
C ARG A 129 -6.36 -11.74 -2.43
N ASP A 130 -7.02 -10.77 -1.80
CA ASP A 130 -8.42 -10.90 -1.40
C ASP A 130 -9.37 -10.63 -2.58
N ASN A 131 -9.70 -11.70 -3.31
CA ASN A 131 -10.65 -11.67 -4.41
C ASN A 131 -12.06 -11.22 -3.98
N ARG A 132 -12.46 -11.48 -2.72
CA ARG A 132 -13.78 -11.08 -2.22
C ARG A 132 -13.82 -9.57 -2.02
N LEU A 133 -12.78 -8.99 -1.43
CA LEU A 133 -12.63 -7.54 -1.29
C LEU A 133 -12.60 -6.86 -2.68
N ALA A 134 -11.77 -7.39 -3.59
CA ALA A 134 -11.66 -6.87 -4.94
C ALA A 134 -13.00 -6.89 -5.68
N THR A 135 -13.78 -7.96 -5.53
CA THR A 135 -15.13 -8.06 -6.12
C THR A 135 -16.11 -7.07 -5.49
N LEU A 136 -16.10 -6.95 -4.16
CA LEU A 136 -17.03 -6.11 -3.42
C LEU A 136 -16.86 -4.61 -3.75
N LEU A 137 -15.62 -4.16 -3.89
CA LEU A 137 -15.29 -2.74 -4.11
C LEU A 137 -14.80 -2.43 -5.54
N ASN A 138 -15.05 -3.29 -6.53
CA ASN A 138 -14.53 -3.12 -7.90
C ASN A 138 -14.99 -1.84 -8.62
N LYS A 139 -16.12 -1.24 -8.21
CA LYS A 139 -16.60 0.04 -8.71
C LYS A 139 -15.94 1.23 -8.04
N GLU A 140 -15.38 1.02 -6.85
CA GLU A 140 -14.84 2.06 -6.00
C GLU A 140 -13.32 2.15 -6.11
N VAL A 141 -12.63 1.02 -6.18
CA VAL A 141 -11.16 0.92 -6.11
C VAL A 141 -10.62 0.13 -7.29
N VAL A 142 -9.49 0.58 -7.83
CA VAL A 142 -8.74 -0.18 -8.83
C VAL A 142 -7.90 -1.22 -8.08
N PHE A 143 -8.11 -2.49 -8.38
CA PHE A 143 -7.36 -3.59 -7.75
C PHE A 143 -6.34 -4.19 -8.72
N VAL A 144 -5.19 -4.58 -8.18
CA VAL A 144 -4.24 -5.49 -8.82
C VAL A 144 -4.27 -6.78 -8.02
N VAL A 145 -4.97 -7.79 -8.53
CA VAL A 145 -5.08 -9.07 -7.85
C VAL A 145 -3.97 -10.00 -8.33
N TYR A 146 -3.25 -10.62 -7.41
CA TYR A 146 -2.22 -11.61 -7.72
C TYR A 146 -2.61 -12.98 -7.15
N ASP A 147 -2.30 -14.04 -7.91
CA ASP A 147 -2.74 -15.42 -7.66
C ASP A 147 -1.89 -16.19 -6.66
#